data_AF-A0A7K0UZ87-F1
#
_entry.id   AF-A0A7K0UZ87-F1
#
_cell.length_a   1.000
_cell.length_b   1.000
_cell.length_c   1.000
_cell.angle_alpha   90.00
_cell.angle_beta   90.00
_cell.angle_gamma   90.00
#
_symmetry.space_group_name_H-M   'P 1'
#
loop_
_entity.id
_entity.type
_entity.pdbx_description
1 polymer ?
#
loop_
_entity_poly.entity_id
_entity_poly.type
_entity_poly.pdbx_seq_one_letter_code
_entity_poly.pdbx_strand_id
1 'polypeptide(L)'
;MERRITIAATESPEVVAAALESSLQLNKTQNGSLSGPLSGDVHARLEAVVTGTEHGSSIALCAVQPLEIPFFGWAFDPVHRWVLRRGLKHSVVCITASLSGQAAPSELKRSPLSAPAEFSEHQINFLATTSLAAGLAAFGAALFGQNASAIADSFGVSDAGLGTALAITRLGVLFALIAAIASDRIGRRKVILWSVAVVCLANAVSGLSPNFAIFTGSQLFLRAAVNSALVIGGIAVIEEAPDGARAWAVSILSLAAGAGFAVAVILLPLADRSPESWRIAFGLSALALVLLPAIRNHLPETTRFKKVAPGGRAQLRLREIFDASYRNRFILLAAIGFLTNIFSAPSAQLTNRYLADVHQFSSSSIAAFRGITNGVPGVIGILIAGRLAETRGRRPVAIVSLFLGTCLSMAFFLVSGPLLWIASTLAIIAAASSTLTIGTMDAEMFPTEVRGSSNGLMLLAYVVGSASGLLIAGWLSDPLGGIGKAIALCGIAPLIAAVFLIRKLPETAHVGLDDVSPSEI
;
A
#
# COMPACT_ATOMS: atom_id res chain seq x y z
N MET A 1 19.09 -21.29 -14.65
CA MET A 1 18.10 -22.34 -14.33
C MET A 1 16.92 -22.23 -15.31
N GLU A 2 16.99 -22.98 -16.41
CA GLU A 2 16.05 -23.08 -17.56
C GLU A 2 15.46 -21.75 -18.06
N ARG A 3 16.30 -20.93 -18.71
CA ARG A 3 15.83 -19.92 -19.68
C ARG A 3 15.79 -20.47 -21.10
N ARG A 4 16.20 -21.72 -21.31
CA ARG A 4 16.32 -22.36 -22.62
C ARG A 4 15.71 -23.75 -22.60
N ILE A 5 14.91 -24.08 -23.61
CA ILE A 5 14.38 -25.42 -23.89
C ILE A 5 14.82 -25.79 -25.29
N THR A 6 15.34 -27.00 -25.47
CA THR A 6 15.71 -27.53 -26.78
C THR A 6 14.74 -28.62 -27.19
N ILE A 7 14.23 -28.56 -28.42
CA ILE A 7 13.29 -29.50 -29.00
C ILE A 7 13.94 -30.11 -30.24
N ALA A 8 13.71 -31.39 -30.52
CA ALA A 8 14.06 -32.01 -31.79
C ALA A 8 12.81 -32.10 -32.68
N ALA A 9 12.97 -31.82 -33.96
CA ALA A 9 11.94 -31.81 -34.99
C ALA A 9 12.42 -32.62 -36.20
N THR A 10 11.53 -33.38 -36.83
CA THR A 10 11.85 -34.18 -38.03
C THR A 10 11.83 -33.36 -39.31
N GLU A 11 11.23 -32.17 -39.26
CA GLU A 11 11.05 -31.25 -40.37
C GLU A 11 12.34 -30.47 -40.67
N SER A 12 12.44 -29.96 -41.90
CA SER A 12 13.58 -29.13 -42.33
C SER A 12 13.59 -27.76 -41.62
N PRO A 13 14.75 -27.09 -41.53
CA PRO A 13 14.86 -25.81 -40.82
C PRO A 13 13.92 -24.72 -41.35
N GLU A 14 13.61 -24.74 -42.66
CA GLU A 14 12.72 -23.77 -43.30
C GLU A 14 11.27 -23.95 -42.86
N VAL A 15 10.78 -25.19 -42.80
CA VAL A 15 9.43 -25.51 -42.33
C VAL A 15 9.27 -25.12 -40.86
N VAL A 16 10.29 -25.41 -40.06
CA VAL A 16 10.33 -25.05 -38.64
C VAL A 16 10.34 -23.52 -38.46
N ALA A 17 11.12 -22.78 -39.26
CA ALA A 17 11.15 -21.32 -39.20
C ALA A 17 9.78 -20.73 -39.56
N ALA A 18 9.11 -21.22 -40.61
CA ALA A 18 7.77 -20.77 -40.99
C ALA A 18 6.72 -21.07 -39.90
N ALA A 19 6.82 -22.23 -39.24
CA ALA A 19 5.96 -22.57 -38.11
C ALA A 19 6.20 -21.65 -36.91
N LEU A 20 7.45 -21.28 -36.62
CA LEU A 20 7.81 -20.32 -35.57
C LEU A 20 7.28 -18.90 -35.86
N GLU A 21 7.35 -18.45 -37.12
CA GLU A 21 6.83 -17.14 -37.54
C GLU A 21 5.29 -17.09 -37.41
N SER A 22 4.60 -18.13 -37.87
CA SER A 22 3.13 -18.17 -37.89
C SER A 22 2.49 -18.48 -36.53
N SER A 23 3.02 -19.45 -35.77
CA SER A 23 2.41 -19.90 -34.50
C SER A 23 2.83 -19.07 -33.28
N LEU A 24 4.01 -18.43 -33.33
CA LEU A 24 4.59 -17.68 -32.21
C LEU A 24 4.89 -16.21 -32.56
N GLN A 25 4.52 -15.75 -33.76
CA GLN A 25 4.73 -14.36 -34.20
C GLN A 25 6.19 -13.90 -34.07
N LEU A 26 7.13 -14.82 -34.29
CA LEU A 26 8.56 -14.51 -34.26
C LEU A 26 8.98 -13.89 -35.58
N ASN A 27 9.91 -12.93 -35.54
CA ASN A 27 10.49 -12.31 -36.73
C ASN A 27 11.98 -12.63 -36.83
N LYS A 28 12.49 -12.84 -38.04
CA LYS A 28 13.93 -13.01 -38.28
C LYS A 28 14.71 -11.76 -37.83
N THR A 29 15.79 -12.00 -37.08
CA THR A 29 16.76 -10.97 -36.67
C THR A 29 17.95 -10.94 -37.62
N GLN A 30 18.77 -9.89 -37.52
CA GLN A 30 19.98 -9.74 -38.35
C GLN A 30 21.00 -10.87 -38.15
N ASN A 31 20.95 -11.58 -37.02
CA ASN A 31 21.88 -12.66 -36.68
C ASN A 31 21.37 -14.05 -37.11
N GLY A 32 20.25 -14.13 -37.83
CA GLY A 32 19.65 -15.40 -38.28
C GLY A 32 18.81 -16.14 -37.23
N SER A 33 18.72 -15.64 -35.99
CA SER A 33 17.73 -16.13 -35.00
C SER A 33 16.36 -15.49 -35.22
N LEU A 34 15.30 -16.09 -34.69
CA LEU A 34 13.97 -15.49 -34.68
C LEU A 34 13.66 -14.90 -33.29
N SER A 35 13.02 -13.74 -33.21
CA SER A 35 12.64 -13.10 -31.96
C SER A 35 11.25 -12.49 -32.01
N GLY A 36 10.51 -12.57 -30.90
CA GLY A 36 9.18 -12.01 -30.77
C GLY A 36 8.71 -11.98 -29.31
N PRO A 37 7.45 -11.62 -29.06
CA PRO A 37 6.89 -11.56 -27.71
C PRO A 37 6.77 -12.97 -27.11
N LEU A 38 7.02 -13.10 -25.81
CA LEU A 38 6.74 -14.33 -25.08
C LEU A 38 5.28 -14.36 -24.61
N SER A 39 4.52 -15.40 -24.95
CA SER A 39 3.15 -15.54 -24.48
C SER A 39 3.07 -15.52 -22.95
N GLY A 40 2.17 -14.68 -22.42
CA GLY A 40 1.90 -14.56 -20.98
C GLY A 40 2.72 -13.50 -20.23
N ASP A 41 3.64 -12.79 -20.89
CA ASP A 41 4.44 -11.71 -20.31
C ASP A 41 4.67 -10.58 -21.33
N VAL A 42 4.49 -9.32 -20.93
CA VAL A 42 4.60 -8.15 -21.83
C VAL A 42 6.03 -7.63 -22.00
N HIS A 43 6.97 -8.08 -21.16
CA HIS A 43 8.36 -7.64 -21.14
C HIS A 43 9.34 -8.70 -21.64
N ALA A 44 8.97 -9.97 -21.55
CA ALA A 44 9.81 -11.07 -21.97
C ALA A 44 9.74 -11.28 -23.49
N ARG A 45 10.89 -11.55 -24.09
CA ARG A 45 11.01 -11.93 -25.49
C ARG A 45 11.36 -13.40 -25.60
N LEU A 46 10.78 -14.05 -26.60
CA LEU A 46 11.17 -15.39 -27.00
C LEU A 46 12.18 -15.25 -28.15
N GLU A 47 13.34 -15.86 -27.98
CA GLU A 47 14.34 -16.03 -29.02
C GLU A 47 14.38 -17.51 -29.42
N ALA A 48 14.36 -17.78 -30.71
CA ALA A 48 14.45 -19.11 -31.27
C ALA A 48 15.66 -19.21 -32.19
N VAL A 49 16.48 -20.24 -31.97
CA VAL A 49 17.57 -20.60 -32.88
C VAL A 49 17.26 -21.98 -33.44
N VAL A 50 17.19 -22.07 -34.76
CA VAL A 50 16.97 -23.33 -35.48
C VAL A 50 18.29 -23.77 -36.09
N THR A 51 18.72 -24.99 -35.78
CA THR A 51 19.94 -25.60 -36.33
C THR A 51 19.61 -26.99 -36.82
N GLY A 52 19.99 -27.37 -38.03
CA GLY A 52 19.63 -28.68 -38.58
C GLY A 52 20.10 -28.90 -40.00
N THR A 53 19.74 -30.06 -40.54
CA THR A 53 19.95 -30.46 -41.94
C THR A 53 18.60 -30.77 -42.58
N GLU A 54 18.55 -31.12 -43.87
CA GLU A 54 17.29 -31.44 -44.57
C GLU A 54 16.49 -32.59 -43.93
N HIS A 55 17.12 -33.44 -43.11
CA HIS A 55 16.51 -34.65 -42.52
C HIS A 55 16.17 -34.49 -41.03
N GLY A 56 16.32 -33.29 -40.46
CA GLY A 56 15.94 -33.03 -39.07
C GLY A 56 16.55 -31.73 -38.50
N SER A 57 15.79 -31.12 -37.61
CA SER A 57 16.10 -29.82 -36.99
C SER A 57 16.09 -29.87 -35.47
N SER A 58 16.91 -29.03 -34.85
CA SER A 58 16.88 -28.75 -33.43
C SER A 58 16.49 -27.30 -33.20
N ILE A 59 15.50 -27.09 -32.33
CA ILE A 59 14.94 -25.79 -31.99
C ILE A 59 15.39 -25.45 -30.57
N ALA A 60 16.20 -24.42 -30.42
CA ALA A 60 16.53 -23.85 -29.13
C ALA A 60 15.66 -22.61 -28.87
N LEU A 61 14.67 -22.75 -27.98
CA LEU A 61 13.84 -21.66 -27.51
C LEU A 61 14.45 -21.07 -26.23
N CYS A 62 14.69 -19.77 -26.20
CA CYS A 62 15.24 -19.03 -25.08
C CYS A 62 14.30 -17.88 -24.70
N ALA A 63 13.95 -17.77 -23.42
CA ALA A 63 13.23 -16.60 -22.92
C ALA A 63 14.23 -15.61 -22.33
N VAL A 64 14.25 -14.42 -22.93
CA VAL A 64 15.10 -13.30 -22.52
C VAL A 64 14.23 -12.22 -21.93
N GLN A 65 14.59 -11.78 -20.74
CA GLN A 65 13.98 -10.61 -20.11
C GLN A 65 15.08 -9.57 -19.93
N PRO A 66 15.01 -8.43 -20.65
CA PRO A 66 16.10 -7.47 -20.67
C PRO A 66 16.15 -6.57 -19.44
N LEU A 67 15.17 -6.63 -18.53
CA LEU A 67 14.94 -5.59 -17.53
C LEU A 67 15.37 -6.03 -16.13
N GLU A 68 16.34 -5.32 -15.56
CA GLU A 68 16.73 -5.42 -14.15
C GLU A 68 15.80 -4.57 -13.29
N ILE A 69 15.40 -5.10 -12.12
CA ILE A 69 14.61 -4.35 -11.13
C ILE A 69 15.56 -3.93 -10.00
N PRO A 70 15.92 -2.64 -9.89
CA PRO A 70 16.85 -2.21 -8.85
C PRO A 70 16.25 -2.42 -7.47
N PHE A 71 17.10 -2.75 -6.49
CA PHE A 71 16.77 -3.03 -5.07
C PHE A 71 15.88 -4.26 -4.80
N PHE A 72 15.03 -4.65 -5.74
CA PHE A 72 14.01 -5.68 -5.55
C PHE A 72 14.17 -6.92 -6.46
N GLY A 73 15.25 -7.03 -7.23
CA GLY A 73 15.52 -8.21 -8.07
C GLY A 73 15.33 -9.53 -7.31
N TRP A 74 15.87 -9.63 -6.10
CA TRP A 74 15.73 -10.83 -5.25
C TRP A 74 14.27 -11.24 -4.96
N ALA A 75 13.33 -10.29 -4.90
CA ALA A 75 11.92 -10.54 -4.60
C ALA A 75 11.12 -10.91 -5.86
N PHE A 76 11.45 -10.30 -7.00
CA PHE A 76 10.73 -10.52 -8.27
C PHE A 76 11.34 -11.63 -9.13
N ASP A 77 12.62 -11.94 -8.99
CA ASP A 77 13.32 -13.00 -9.73
C ASP A 77 12.65 -14.39 -9.65
N PRO A 78 12.12 -14.83 -8.50
CA PRO A 78 11.39 -16.10 -8.44
C PRO A 78 10.10 -16.07 -9.25
N VAL A 79 9.34 -14.98 -9.16
CA VAL A 79 8.09 -14.78 -9.90
C VAL A 79 8.36 -14.71 -11.40
N HIS A 80 9.36 -13.92 -11.81
CA HIS A 80 9.79 -13.81 -13.20
C HIS A 80 10.24 -15.17 -13.74
N ARG A 81 11.11 -15.90 -13.04
CA ARG A 81 11.51 -17.25 -13.46
C ARG A 81 10.33 -18.20 -13.63
N TRP A 82 9.32 -18.10 -12.77
CA TRP A 82 8.10 -18.89 -12.90
C TRP A 82 7.27 -18.50 -14.13
N VAL A 83 7.07 -17.20 -14.39
CA VAL A 83 6.35 -16.70 -15.58
C VAL A 83 7.08 -17.09 -16.86
N LEU A 84 8.40 -16.86 -16.95
CA LEU A 84 9.22 -17.20 -18.11
C LEU A 84 9.16 -18.70 -18.43
N ARG A 85 9.24 -19.56 -17.41
CA ARG A 85 9.11 -21.02 -17.59
C ARG A 85 7.73 -21.42 -18.11
N ARG A 86 6.67 -20.76 -17.64
CA ARG A 86 5.29 -21.00 -18.14
C ARG A 86 5.15 -20.59 -19.60
N GLY A 87 5.65 -19.40 -19.96
CA GLY A 87 5.68 -18.93 -21.34
C GLY A 87 6.46 -19.87 -22.25
N LEU A 88 7.68 -20.26 -21.85
CA LEU A 88 8.51 -21.20 -22.61
C LEU A 88 7.82 -22.55 -22.84
N LYS A 89 7.25 -23.15 -21.80
CA LYS A 89 6.53 -24.43 -21.93
C LYS A 89 5.32 -24.29 -22.85
N HIS A 90 4.61 -23.17 -22.79
CA HIS A 90 3.50 -22.91 -23.68
C HIS A 90 3.96 -22.75 -25.14
N SER A 91 5.07 -22.03 -25.38
CA SER A 91 5.66 -21.90 -26.71
C SER A 91 6.08 -23.24 -27.30
N VAL A 92 6.62 -24.15 -26.49
CA VAL A 92 6.91 -25.54 -26.89
C VAL A 92 5.63 -26.26 -27.34
N VAL A 93 4.53 -26.12 -26.59
CA VAL A 93 3.25 -26.75 -26.96
C VAL A 93 2.69 -26.16 -28.26
N CYS A 94 2.77 -24.84 -28.45
CA CYS A 94 2.32 -24.19 -29.69
C CYS A 94 3.10 -24.67 -30.91
N ILE A 95 4.43 -24.71 -30.84
CA ILE A 95 5.25 -25.12 -31.98
C ILE A 95 5.08 -26.61 -32.30
N THR A 96 4.99 -27.47 -31.28
CA THR A 96 4.75 -28.90 -31.49
C THR A 96 3.36 -29.15 -32.09
N ALA A 97 2.33 -28.42 -31.64
CA ALA A 97 1.00 -28.50 -32.23
C ALA A 97 1.02 -28.04 -33.70
N SER A 98 1.72 -26.94 -34.00
CA SER A 98 1.86 -26.42 -35.37
C SER A 98 2.58 -27.41 -36.31
N LEU A 99 3.67 -28.04 -35.86
CA LEU A 99 4.43 -29.01 -36.67
C LEU A 99 3.66 -30.31 -36.87
N SER A 100 2.86 -30.74 -35.90
CA SER A 100 2.01 -31.93 -35.99
C SER A 100 0.65 -31.71 -36.66
N GLY A 101 0.37 -30.48 -37.12
CA GLY A 101 -0.92 -30.12 -37.74
C GLY A 101 -2.12 -30.14 -36.79
N GLN A 102 -1.89 -30.08 -35.47
CA GLN A 102 -2.93 -30.02 -34.45
C GLN A 102 -3.45 -28.58 -34.26
N ALA A 103 -4.67 -28.47 -33.71
CA ALA A 103 -5.24 -27.16 -33.38
C ALA A 103 -4.38 -26.42 -32.33
N ALA A 104 -4.23 -25.11 -32.51
CA ALA A 104 -3.45 -24.28 -31.60
C ALA A 104 -4.03 -24.35 -30.17
N PRO A 105 -3.18 -24.48 -29.13
CA PRO A 105 -3.63 -24.44 -27.75
C PRO A 105 -4.22 -23.07 -27.40
N SER A 106 -5.10 -23.03 -26.40
CA SER A 106 -5.69 -21.77 -25.94
C SER A 106 -4.66 -20.80 -25.38
N GLU A 107 -4.89 -19.50 -25.55
CA GLU A 107 -3.96 -18.47 -25.10
C GLU A 107 -3.62 -18.60 -23.61
N LEU A 108 -2.33 -18.44 -23.31
CA LEU A 108 -1.85 -18.46 -21.93
C LEU A 108 -2.36 -17.23 -21.16
N LYS A 109 -3.22 -17.47 -20.17
CA LYS A 109 -3.69 -16.42 -19.25
C LYS A 109 -2.50 -15.80 -18.50
N ARG A 110 -2.43 -14.46 -18.52
CA ARG A 110 -1.43 -13.68 -17.80
C ARG A 110 -1.49 -13.91 -16.30
N SER A 111 -0.34 -13.78 -15.63
CA SER A 111 -0.29 -13.84 -14.18
C SER A 111 -0.92 -12.58 -13.59
N PRO A 112 -1.71 -12.67 -12.50
CA PRO A 112 -2.16 -11.47 -11.78
C PRO A 112 -1.00 -10.68 -11.15
N LEU A 113 0.17 -11.31 -11.00
CA LEU A 113 1.38 -10.69 -10.44
C LEU A 113 2.24 -9.96 -11.48
N SER A 114 2.00 -10.19 -12.79
CA SER A 114 2.74 -9.49 -13.84
C SER A 114 2.13 -8.14 -14.16
N ALA A 115 2.95 -7.21 -14.64
CA ALA A 115 2.49 -5.90 -15.10
C ALA A 115 1.44 -6.04 -16.22
N PRO A 116 0.33 -5.27 -16.17
CA PRO A 116 -0.73 -5.37 -17.18
C PRO A 116 -0.37 -4.70 -18.51
N ALA A 117 0.59 -3.77 -18.49
CA ALA A 117 1.10 -3.04 -19.65
C ALA A 117 2.63 -3.00 -19.63
N GLU A 118 3.25 -2.71 -20.77
CA GLU A 118 4.69 -2.61 -20.92
C GLU A 118 5.22 -1.34 -20.23
N PHE A 119 6.12 -1.52 -19.27
CA PHE A 119 6.94 -0.47 -18.69
C PHE A 119 8.29 -0.33 -19.41
N SER A 120 8.71 0.90 -19.66
CA SER A 120 10.09 1.20 -20.03
C SER A 120 11.05 0.97 -18.85
N GLU A 121 12.34 0.80 -19.14
CA GLU A 121 13.39 0.70 -18.13
C GLU A 121 13.39 1.91 -17.18
N HIS A 122 13.13 3.10 -17.71
CA HIS A 122 12.98 4.32 -16.93
C HIS A 122 11.85 4.22 -15.90
N GLN A 123 10.66 3.76 -16.33
CA GLN A 123 9.49 3.64 -15.45
C GLN A 123 9.68 2.55 -14.39
N ILE A 124 10.37 1.44 -14.72
CA ILE A 124 10.72 0.39 -13.75
C ILE A 124 11.67 0.94 -12.70
N ASN A 125 12.75 1.61 -13.12
CA ASN A 125 13.71 2.22 -12.21
C ASN A 125 13.03 3.26 -11.30
N PHE A 126 12.16 4.08 -11.87
CA PHE A 126 11.39 5.08 -11.13
C PHE A 126 10.45 4.45 -10.10
N LEU A 127 9.64 3.46 -10.52
CA LEU A 127 8.70 2.76 -9.66
C LEU A 127 9.42 2.02 -8.52
N ALA A 128 10.48 1.28 -8.84
CA ALA A 128 11.27 0.55 -7.86
C ALA A 128 11.91 1.51 -6.84
N THR A 129 12.54 2.59 -7.31
CA THR A 129 13.19 3.56 -6.41
C THR A 129 12.19 4.29 -5.51
N THR A 130 11.03 4.68 -6.06
CA THR A 130 9.95 5.31 -5.28
C THR A 130 9.32 4.33 -4.29
N SER A 131 9.21 3.05 -4.66
CA SER A 131 8.75 1.98 -3.78
C SER A 131 9.70 1.73 -2.61
N LEU A 132 11.02 1.76 -2.86
CA LEU A 132 12.01 1.71 -1.78
C LEU A 132 11.85 2.90 -0.82
N ALA A 133 11.73 4.13 -1.35
CA ALA A 133 11.52 5.32 -0.53
C ALA A 133 10.25 5.23 0.32
N ALA A 134 9.14 4.75 -0.24
CA ALA A 134 7.89 4.53 0.49
C ALA A 134 8.02 3.44 1.56
N GLY A 135 8.73 2.34 1.27
CA GLY A 135 9.03 1.29 2.23
C GLY A 135 9.85 1.79 3.42
N LEU A 136 10.91 2.57 3.17
CA LEU A 136 11.73 3.19 4.22
C LEU A 136 10.93 4.18 5.07
N ALA A 137 10.09 5.00 4.44
CA ALA A 137 9.20 5.93 5.13
C ALA A 137 8.20 5.18 6.03
N ALA A 138 7.55 4.14 5.52
CA ALA A 138 6.58 3.34 6.26
C ALA A 138 7.22 2.55 7.40
N PHE A 139 8.44 2.03 7.20
CA PHE A 139 9.23 1.42 8.27
C PHE A 139 9.45 2.42 9.41
N GLY A 140 9.99 3.60 9.10
CA GLY A 140 10.22 4.63 10.10
C GLY A 140 8.94 5.10 10.82
N ALA A 141 7.83 5.19 10.10
CA ALA A 141 6.52 5.60 10.62
C ALA A 141 5.90 4.61 11.61
N ALA A 142 6.21 3.33 11.45
CA ALA A 142 5.65 2.25 12.27
C ALA A 142 6.31 2.18 13.65
N LEU A 143 7.58 2.59 13.77
CA LEU A 143 8.40 2.34 14.97
C LEU A 143 7.80 2.87 16.27
N PHE A 144 7.28 4.10 16.29
CA PHE A 144 6.69 4.68 17.51
C PHE A 144 5.46 3.91 17.98
N GLY A 145 4.50 3.63 17.08
CA GLY A 145 3.30 2.87 17.46
C GLY A 145 3.63 1.42 17.85
N GLN A 146 4.59 0.79 17.16
CA GLN A 146 4.95 -0.59 17.46
C GLN A 146 5.69 -0.72 18.80
N ASN A 147 6.55 0.23 19.15
CA ASN A 147 7.32 0.25 20.40
C ASN A 147 6.68 1.12 21.50
N ALA A 148 5.39 1.45 21.38
CA ALA A 148 4.74 2.41 22.27
C ALA A 148 4.88 2.06 23.77
N SER A 149 4.79 0.76 24.10
CA SER A 149 5.00 0.26 25.47
C SER A 149 6.43 0.50 25.94
N ALA A 150 7.42 -0.07 25.23
CA ALA A 150 8.82 0.04 25.60
C ALA A 150 9.33 1.50 25.68
N ILE A 151 8.82 2.37 24.81
CA ILE A 151 9.14 3.81 24.83
C ILE A 151 8.56 4.48 26.08
N ALA A 152 7.29 4.22 26.39
CA ALA A 152 6.65 4.79 27.57
C ALA A 152 7.34 4.32 28.86
N ASP A 153 7.68 3.05 28.94
CA ASP A 153 8.34 2.47 30.12
C ASP A 153 9.78 3.00 30.28
N SER A 154 10.54 3.11 29.18
CA SER A 154 11.91 3.67 29.15
C SER A 154 11.95 5.14 29.59
N PHE A 155 10.96 5.94 29.22
CA PHE A 155 10.87 7.35 29.62
C PHE A 155 10.03 7.60 30.89
N GLY A 156 9.43 6.55 31.49
CA GLY A 156 8.57 6.67 32.66
C GLY A 156 7.31 7.52 32.43
N VAL A 157 6.72 7.44 31.23
CA VAL A 157 5.59 8.28 30.81
C VAL A 157 4.27 7.53 30.98
N SER A 158 3.26 8.20 31.54
CA SER A 158 1.91 7.65 31.69
C SER A 158 1.19 7.49 30.34
N ASP A 159 0.11 6.71 30.34
CA ASP A 159 -0.78 6.57 29.18
C ASP A 159 -1.30 7.93 28.67
N ALA A 160 -1.58 8.86 29.58
CA ALA A 160 -1.96 10.22 29.25
C ALA A 160 -0.85 10.97 28.51
N GLY A 161 0.40 10.84 28.96
CA GLY A 161 1.55 11.44 28.29
C GLY A 161 1.80 10.81 26.91
N LEU A 162 1.71 9.48 26.80
CA LEU A 162 1.86 8.75 25.54
C LEU A 162 0.75 9.13 24.54
N GLY A 163 -0.52 9.15 24.97
CA GLY A 163 -1.66 9.58 24.16
C GLY A 163 -1.51 11.02 23.68
N THR A 164 -1.02 11.91 24.55
CA THR A 164 -0.73 13.31 24.20
C THR A 164 0.37 13.42 23.15
N ALA A 165 1.47 12.68 23.31
CA ALA A 165 2.55 12.66 22.31
C ALA A 165 2.06 12.12 20.97
N LEU A 166 1.33 10.99 20.96
CA LEU A 166 0.76 10.43 19.74
C LEU A 166 -0.19 11.43 19.06
N ALA A 167 -1.00 12.18 19.82
CA ALA A 167 -1.86 13.24 19.30
C ALA A 167 -1.05 14.42 18.72
N ILE A 168 0.00 14.89 19.40
CA ILE A 168 0.89 15.95 18.89
C ILE A 168 1.48 15.55 17.53
N THR A 169 1.96 14.31 17.39
CA THR A 169 2.55 13.86 16.12
C THR A 169 1.56 13.90 14.94
N ARG A 170 0.24 13.91 15.19
CA ARG A 170 -0.79 14.06 14.15
C ARG A 170 -0.77 15.42 13.47
N LEU A 171 -0.27 16.47 14.14
CA LEU A 171 -0.08 17.80 13.56
C LEU A 171 0.92 17.79 12.39
N GLY A 172 1.73 16.73 12.26
CA GLY A 172 2.65 16.53 11.14
C GLY A 172 1.96 16.57 9.77
N VAL A 173 0.67 16.21 9.69
CA VAL A 173 -0.11 16.29 8.45
C VAL A 173 -0.19 17.72 7.90
N LEU A 174 -0.26 18.74 8.76
CA LEU A 174 -0.34 20.14 8.33
C LEU A 174 0.91 20.55 7.54
N PHE A 175 2.08 20.14 8.02
CA PHE A 175 3.35 20.35 7.32
C PHE A 175 3.43 19.54 6.01
N ALA A 176 2.86 18.33 6.00
CA ALA A 176 2.82 17.51 4.79
C ALA A 176 1.96 18.13 3.68
N LEU A 177 0.84 18.78 4.04
CA LEU A 177 0.01 19.53 3.09
C LEU A 177 0.78 20.72 2.48
N ILE A 178 1.54 21.45 3.30
CA ILE A 178 2.40 22.54 2.82
C ILE A 178 3.47 21.98 1.87
N ALA A 179 4.09 20.86 2.22
CA ALA A 179 5.08 20.20 1.37
C ALA A 179 4.48 19.68 0.05
N ALA A 180 3.23 19.21 0.05
CA ALA A 180 2.51 18.83 -1.17
C ALA A 180 2.32 20.02 -2.11
N ILE A 181 1.88 21.18 -1.60
CA ILE A 181 1.77 22.42 -2.39
C ILE A 181 3.15 22.86 -2.88
N ALA A 182 4.18 22.76 -2.04
CA ALA A 182 5.54 23.10 -2.41
C ALA A 182 6.07 22.17 -3.53
N SER A 183 5.67 20.90 -3.55
CA SER A 183 6.12 19.89 -4.52
C SER A 183 5.81 20.27 -5.98
N ASP A 184 4.79 21.07 -6.20
CA ASP A 184 4.45 21.62 -7.51
C ASP A 184 5.40 22.70 -7.99
N ARG A 185 6.20 23.28 -7.10
CA ARG A 185 7.23 24.28 -7.46
C ARG A 185 8.64 23.69 -7.48
N ILE A 186 8.96 22.85 -6.49
CA ILE A 186 10.33 22.34 -6.32
C ILE A 186 10.60 21.01 -7.03
N GLY A 187 9.54 20.31 -7.47
CA GLY A 187 9.63 19.02 -8.14
C GLY A 187 9.43 17.83 -7.21
N ARG A 188 8.93 16.71 -7.76
CA ARG A 188 8.57 15.52 -6.99
C ARG A 188 9.82 14.84 -6.45
N ARG A 189 10.86 14.73 -7.29
CA ARG A 189 12.16 14.14 -6.93
C ARG A 189 12.73 14.76 -5.65
N LYS A 190 12.77 16.10 -5.57
CA LYS A 190 13.35 16.78 -4.42
C LYS A 190 12.57 16.49 -3.15
N VAL A 191 11.23 16.58 -3.19
CA VAL A 191 10.43 16.36 -1.98
C VAL A 191 10.55 14.92 -1.48
N ILE A 192 10.59 13.93 -2.37
CA ILE A 192 10.80 12.53 -1.96
C ILE A 192 12.16 12.36 -1.27
N LEU A 193 13.25 12.91 -1.84
CA LEU A 193 14.58 12.84 -1.25
C LEU A 193 14.67 13.55 0.12
N TRP A 194 14.11 14.75 0.22
CA TRP A 194 14.04 15.47 1.51
C TRP A 194 13.24 14.69 2.53
N SER A 195 12.12 14.09 2.13
CA SER A 195 11.28 13.31 3.02
C SER A 195 12.00 12.08 3.56
N VAL A 196 12.67 11.31 2.70
CA VAL A 196 13.48 10.15 3.14
C VAL A 196 14.59 10.60 4.09
N ALA A 197 15.30 11.68 3.76
CA ALA A 197 16.35 12.22 4.62
C ALA A 197 15.80 12.63 6.00
N VAL A 198 14.68 13.36 6.04
CA VAL A 198 14.05 13.79 7.29
C VAL A 198 13.53 12.60 8.10
N VAL A 199 12.98 11.55 7.47
CA VAL A 199 12.59 10.33 8.18
C VAL A 199 13.79 9.69 8.88
N CYS A 200 14.90 9.50 8.16
CA CYS A 200 16.11 8.89 8.74
C CYS A 200 16.70 9.76 9.85
N LEU A 201 16.83 11.06 9.63
CA LEU A 201 17.38 12.00 10.63
C LEU A 201 16.47 12.13 11.85
N ALA A 202 15.16 12.23 11.67
CA ALA A 202 14.21 12.28 12.78
C ALA A 202 14.22 10.99 13.60
N ASN A 203 14.38 9.82 12.97
CA ASN A 203 14.55 8.57 13.70
C ASN A 203 15.93 8.45 14.37
N ALA A 204 16.99 9.04 13.82
CA ALA A 204 18.27 9.15 14.50
C ALA A 204 18.13 9.96 15.80
N VAL A 205 17.48 11.13 15.72
CA VAL A 205 17.18 11.97 16.89
C VAL A 205 16.28 11.24 17.88
N SER A 206 15.29 10.49 17.40
CA SER A 206 14.37 9.72 18.26
C SER A 206 15.11 8.60 19.01
N GLY A 207 15.98 7.84 18.33
CA GLY A 207 16.78 6.79 18.95
C GLY A 207 17.82 7.31 19.94
N LEU A 208 18.34 8.53 19.73
CA LEU A 208 19.30 9.18 20.62
C LEU A 208 18.65 10.15 21.61
N SER A 209 17.31 10.18 21.68
CA SER A 209 16.61 11.18 22.47
C SER A 209 16.85 10.97 23.97
N PRO A 210 17.25 12.02 24.72
CA PRO A 210 17.50 11.93 26.16
C PRO A 210 16.22 12.08 26.99
N ASN A 211 15.13 12.58 26.40
CA ASN A 211 13.84 12.74 27.05
C ASN A 211 12.69 12.64 26.04
N PHE A 212 11.50 12.42 26.57
CA PHE A 212 10.30 12.18 25.78
C PHE A 212 9.82 13.40 24.97
N ALA A 213 10.16 14.62 25.39
CA ALA A 213 9.79 15.83 24.66
C ALA A 213 10.56 15.93 23.33
N ILE A 214 11.88 15.67 23.35
CA ILE A 214 12.71 15.63 22.14
C ILE A 214 12.24 14.49 21.23
N PHE A 215 11.95 13.31 21.79
CA PHE A 215 11.38 12.19 21.05
C PHE A 215 10.06 12.57 20.34
N THR A 216 9.14 13.21 21.06
CA THR A 216 7.83 13.62 20.51
C THR A 216 8.01 14.67 19.41
N GLY A 217 8.90 15.64 19.62
CA GLY A 217 9.23 16.67 18.64
C GLY A 217 9.81 16.09 17.35
N SER A 218 10.75 15.15 17.44
CA SER A 218 11.29 14.47 16.25
C SER A 218 10.23 13.63 15.53
N GLN A 219 9.36 12.95 16.27
CA GLN A 219 8.26 12.18 15.67
C GLN A 219 7.22 13.05 14.95
N LEU A 220 7.01 14.31 15.37
CA LEU A 220 6.17 15.27 14.64
C LEU A 220 6.72 15.53 13.22
N PHE A 221 8.02 15.85 13.10
CA PHE A 221 8.66 16.08 11.80
C PHE A 221 8.74 14.80 10.97
N LEU A 222 8.96 13.65 11.62
CA LEU A 222 8.88 12.36 10.95
C LEU A 222 7.51 12.15 10.32
N ARG A 223 6.41 12.41 11.05
CA ARG A 223 5.05 12.27 10.50
C ARG A 223 4.81 13.20 9.31
N ALA A 224 5.33 14.42 9.35
CA ALA A 224 5.28 15.31 8.20
C ALA A 224 5.97 14.70 6.96
N ALA A 225 7.22 14.26 7.13
CA ALA A 225 8.02 13.69 6.06
C ALA A 225 7.43 12.39 5.48
N VAL A 226 6.93 11.49 6.33
CA VAL A 226 6.29 10.25 5.87
C VAL A 226 5.08 10.55 4.98
N ASN A 227 4.18 11.43 5.43
CA ASN A 227 2.99 11.77 4.66
C ASN A 227 3.36 12.44 3.32
N SER A 228 4.36 13.33 3.31
CA SER A 228 4.88 13.91 2.08
C SER A 228 5.45 12.86 1.13
N ALA A 229 6.27 11.93 1.63
CA ALA A 229 6.85 10.85 0.82
C ALA A 229 5.78 9.96 0.17
N LEU A 230 4.75 9.57 0.93
CA LEU A 230 3.71 8.67 0.44
C LEU A 230 2.75 9.36 -0.54
N VAL A 231 2.30 10.58 -0.22
CA VAL A 231 1.38 11.33 -1.09
C VAL A 231 2.07 11.69 -2.41
N ILE A 232 3.27 12.28 -2.33
CA ILE A 232 3.99 12.73 -3.53
C ILE A 232 4.55 11.53 -4.30
N GLY A 233 5.02 10.49 -3.62
CA GLY A 233 5.42 9.23 -4.26
C GLY A 233 4.27 8.57 -5.02
N GLY A 234 3.06 8.56 -4.44
CA GLY A 234 1.86 8.06 -5.12
C GLY A 234 1.52 8.85 -6.38
N ILE A 235 1.52 10.18 -6.29
CA ILE A 235 1.31 11.06 -7.43
C ILE A 235 2.36 10.81 -8.50
N ALA A 236 3.63 10.77 -8.12
CA ALA A 236 4.73 10.62 -9.06
C ALA A 236 4.72 9.24 -9.77
N VAL A 237 4.36 8.17 -9.06
CA VAL A 237 4.15 6.85 -9.65
C VAL A 237 3.00 6.85 -10.65
N ILE A 238 1.90 7.54 -10.35
CA ILE A 238 0.76 7.67 -11.28
C ILE A 238 1.15 8.49 -12.52
N GLU A 239 1.96 9.54 -12.36
CA GLU A 239 2.45 10.39 -13.46
C GLU A 239 3.37 9.63 -14.42
N GLU A 240 4.19 8.71 -13.93
CA GLU A 240 5.11 7.93 -14.75
C GLU A 240 4.54 6.60 -15.25
N ALA A 241 3.56 6.00 -14.58
CA ALA A 241 3.04 4.69 -14.95
C ALA A 241 2.37 4.70 -16.34
N PRO A 242 2.55 3.64 -17.15
CA PRO A 242 1.93 3.54 -18.46
C PRO A 242 0.39 3.44 -18.34
N ASP A 243 -0.27 3.82 -19.44
CA ASP A 243 -1.73 3.77 -19.51
C ASP A 243 -2.23 2.33 -19.31
N GLY A 244 -3.27 2.16 -18.50
CA GLY A 244 -3.78 0.85 -18.09
C GLY A 244 -3.03 0.18 -16.92
N ALA A 245 -1.88 0.69 -16.47
CA ALA A 245 -1.10 0.11 -15.37
C ALA A 245 -0.97 0.99 -14.11
N ARG A 246 -1.59 2.18 -14.09
CA ARG A 246 -1.50 3.12 -12.95
C ARG A 246 -1.93 2.51 -11.62
N ALA A 247 -3.07 1.80 -11.60
CA ALA A 247 -3.57 1.14 -10.40
C ALA A 247 -2.63 0.01 -9.92
N TRP A 248 -2.03 -0.74 -10.85
CA TRP A 248 -1.04 -1.76 -10.55
C TRP A 248 0.22 -1.14 -9.93
N ALA A 249 0.73 -0.04 -10.50
CA ALA A 249 1.91 0.66 -9.99
C ALA A 249 1.69 1.22 -8.57
N VAL A 250 0.52 1.80 -8.29
CA VAL A 250 0.12 2.24 -6.94
C VAL A 250 0.01 1.06 -5.96
N SER A 251 -0.43 -0.10 -6.44
CA SER A 251 -0.49 -1.33 -5.63
C SER A 251 0.91 -1.82 -5.25
N ILE A 252 1.88 -1.77 -6.18
CA ILE A 252 3.29 -2.09 -5.88
C ILE A 252 3.88 -1.13 -4.84
N LEU A 253 3.62 0.18 -4.98
CA LEU A 253 4.03 1.19 -4.00
C LEU A 253 3.46 0.89 -2.60
N SER A 254 2.17 0.54 -2.54
CA SER A 254 1.48 0.20 -1.30
C SER A 254 2.00 -1.09 -0.66
N LEU A 255 2.31 -2.10 -1.47
CA LEU A 255 2.96 -3.33 -1.01
C LEU A 255 4.34 -3.04 -0.41
N ALA A 256 5.13 -2.16 -1.02
CA ALA A 256 6.43 -1.78 -0.50
C ALA A 256 6.31 -1.02 0.84
N ALA A 257 5.34 -0.10 0.96
CA ALA A 257 5.02 0.55 2.23
C ALA A 257 4.59 -0.45 3.31
N GLY A 258 3.72 -1.41 2.96
CA GLY A 258 3.30 -2.50 3.85
C GLY A 258 4.46 -3.40 4.28
N ALA A 259 5.39 -3.72 3.38
CA ALA A 259 6.60 -4.46 3.71
C ALA A 259 7.50 -3.69 4.69
N GLY A 260 7.66 -2.37 4.51
CA GLY A 260 8.35 -1.50 5.45
C GLY A 260 7.73 -1.54 6.85
N PHE A 261 6.40 -1.44 6.94
CA PHE A 261 5.67 -1.62 8.20
C PHE A 261 5.93 -3.01 8.81
N ALA A 262 5.88 -4.07 8.02
CA ALA A 262 6.12 -5.44 8.48
C ALA A 262 7.52 -5.63 9.08
N VAL A 263 8.55 -4.97 8.53
CA VAL A 263 9.91 -4.96 9.13
C VAL A 263 9.88 -4.41 10.55
N ALA A 264 9.12 -3.35 10.84
CA ALA A 264 8.98 -2.85 12.21
C ALA A 264 8.32 -3.86 13.17
N VAL A 265 7.37 -4.66 12.67
CA VAL A 265 6.75 -5.75 13.45
C VAL A 265 7.75 -6.89 13.71
N ILE A 266 8.51 -7.29 12.68
CA ILE A 266 9.52 -8.36 12.78
C ILE A 266 10.63 -7.99 13.76
N LEU A 267 10.98 -6.70 13.85
CA LEU A 267 11.99 -6.19 14.78
C LEU A 267 11.46 -5.96 16.21
N LEU A 268 10.14 -6.09 16.44
CA LEU A 268 9.54 -5.85 17.76
C LEU A 268 10.18 -6.69 18.90
N PRO A 269 10.55 -7.98 18.71
CA PRO A 269 11.24 -8.77 19.74
C PRO A 269 12.60 -8.21 20.19
N LEU A 270 13.20 -7.25 19.46
CA LEU A 270 14.40 -6.55 19.94
C LEU A 270 14.12 -5.73 21.20
N ALA A 271 12.90 -5.19 21.35
CA ALA A 271 12.52 -4.37 22.49
C ALA A 271 12.56 -5.14 23.82
N ASP A 272 12.29 -6.45 23.80
CA ASP A 272 12.27 -7.29 25.01
C ASP A 272 13.66 -7.53 25.62
N ARG A 273 14.76 -7.22 24.90
CA ARG A 273 16.13 -7.53 25.37
C ARG A 273 16.63 -6.62 26.48
N SER A 274 16.24 -5.35 26.45
CA SER A 274 16.60 -4.36 27.47
C SER A 274 15.66 -3.16 27.36
N PRO A 275 15.49 -2.36 28.44
CA PRO A 275 14.62 -1.17 28.43
C PRO A 275 14.95 -0.18 27.30
N GLU A 276 16.20 -0.15 26.86
CA GLU A 276 16.71 0.80 25.87
C GLU A 276 16.80 0.19 24.45
N SER A 277 16.56 -1.12 24.30
CA SER A 277 16.80 -1.85 23.03
C SER A 277 15.88 -1.39 21.89
N TRP A 278 14.73 -0.79 22.19
CA TRP A 278 13.85 -0.21 21.16
C TRP A 278 14.59 0.84 20.31
N ARG A 279 15.60 1.53 20.87
CA ARG A 279 16.43 2.51 20.15
C ARG A 279 17.17 1.91 18.96
N ILE A 280 17.48 0.61 18.99
CA ILE A 280 18.14 -0.10 17.87
C ILE A 280 17.27 -0.05 16.62
N ALA A 281 15.95 -0.24 16.74
CA ALA A 281 15.05 -0.21 15.60
C ALA A 281 15.00 1.19 14.94
N PHE A 282 15.07 2.24 15.75
CA PHE A 282 15.22 3.63 15.27
C PHE A 282 16.58 3.88 14.62
N GLY A 283 17.66 3.33 15.20
CA GLY A 283 18.99 3.36 14.61
C GLY A 283 19.06 2.65 13.24
N LEU A 284 18.35 1.54 13.06
CA LEU A 284 18.24 0.85 11.77
C LEU A 284 17.50 1.70 10.73
N SER A 285 16.46 2.43 11.14
CA SER A 285 15.78 3.39 10.25
C SER A 285 16.69 4.58 9.91
N ALA A 286 17.49 5.05 10.86
CA ALA A 286 18.50 6.08 10.60
C ALA A 286 19.59 5.61 9.64
N LEU A 287 20.04 4.35 9.76
CA LEU A 287 21.06 3.75 8.88
C LEU A 287 20.60 3.70 7.41
N ALA A 288 19.30 3.66 7.15
CA ALA A 288 18.76 3.75 5.78
C ALA A 288 19.15 5.06 5.06
N LEU A 289 19.66 6.07 5.77
CA LEU A 289 20.25 7.26 5.17
C LEU A 289 21.42 6.93 4.23
N VAL A 290 22.14 5.84 4.46
CA VAL A 290 23.21 5.34 3.58
C VAL A 290 22.68 4.98 2.19
N LEU A 291 21.39 4.65 2.05
CA LEU A 291 20.75 4.39 0.77
C LEU A 291 20.36 5.67 0.02
N LEU A 292 20.37 6.84 0.67
CA LEU A 292 19.93 8.09 0.08
C LEU A 292 20.70 8.49 -1.19
N PRO A 293 22.03 8.33 -1.29
CA PRO A 293 22.76 8.56 -2.54
C PRO A 293 22.31 7.62 -3.68
N ALA A 294 22.07 6.35 -3.38
CA ALA A 294 21.56 5.39 -4.36
C ALA A 294 20.16 5.77 -4.85
N ILE A 295 19.25 6.15 -3.94
CA ILE A 295 17.90 6.65 -4.26
C ILE A 295 18.02 7.92 -5.11
N ARG A 296 18.89 8.87 -4.73
CA ARG A 296 19.12 10.11 -5.49
C ARG A 296 19.53 9.83 -6.93
N ASN A 297 20.39 8.85 -7.15
CA ASN A 297 20.93 8.54 -8.48
C ASN A 297 19.90 7.83 -9.38
N HIS A 298 19.03 7.00 -8.80
CA HIS A 298 18.03 6.22 -9.55
C HIS A 298 16.64 6.87 -9.63
N LEU A 299 16.40 7.97 -8.89
CA LEU A 299 15.14 8.70 -8.90
C LEU A 299 15.23 9.94 -9.81
N PRO A 300 14.88 9.85 -11.10
CA PRO A 300 14.76 11.01 -11.96
C PRO A 300 13.55 11.87 -11.58
N GLU A 301 13.49 13.10 -12.09
CA GLU A 301 12.28 13.92 -11.98
C GLU A 301 11.23 13.47 -13.00
N THR A 302 9.95 13.54 -12.65
CA THR A 302 8.85 13.04 -13.50
C THR A 302 8.82 13.74 -14.85
N THR A 303 8.61 12.96 -15.91
CA THR A 303 8.38 13.38 -17.28
C THR A 303 7.24 14.39 -17.35
N ARG A 304 6.17 14.18 -16.59
CA ARG A 304 5.05 15.14 -16.52
C ARG A 304 5.47 16.47 -15.92
N PHE A 305 6.21 16.48 -14.80
CA PHE A 305 6.71 17.72 -14.20
C PHE A 305 7.67 18.48 -15.12
N LYS A 306 8.51 17.76 -15.88
CA LYS A 306 9.41 18.38 -16.88
C LYS A 306 8.66 19.00 -18.06
N LYS A 307 7.54 18.41 -18.47
CA LYS A 307 6.74 18.85 -19.64
C LYS A 307 5.77 19.98 -19.30
N VAL A 308 5.27 20.05 -18.07
CA VAL A 308 4.34 21.09 -17.63
C VAL A 308 5.14 22.28 -17.11
N ALA A 309 5.04 23.44 -17.77
CA ALA A 309 5.63 24.68 -17.27
C ALA A 309 5.14 24.99 -15.84
N PRO A 310 5.99 25.58 -14.96
CA PRO A 310 5.62 25.92 -13.59
C PRO A 310 4.51 26.99 -13.58
N GLY A 311 3.25 26.56 -13.70
CA GLY A 311 2.12 27.44 -13.96
C GLY A 311 0.78 26.75 -14.16
N GLY A 312 0.76 25.45 -14.50
CA GLY A 312 -0.46 24.63 -14.52
C GLY A 312 -0.95 24.33 -13.09
N ARG A 313 -1.49 25.35 -12.43
CA ARG A 313 -1.98 25.27 -11.05
C ARG A 313 -3.09 24.20 -10.99
N ALA A 314 -2.88 23.15 -10.21
CA ALA A 314 -4.01 22.50 -9.53
C ALA A 314 -4.55 23.53 -8.53
N GLN A 315 -5.40 24.42 -9.01
CA GLN A 315 -6.06 25.39 -8.15
C GLN A 315 -6.99 24.57 -7.26
N LEU A 316 -6.68 24.47 -5.96
CA LEU A 316 -7.57 23.82 -5.00
C LEU A 316 -8.91 24.55 -5.05
N ARG A 317 -9.89 23.94 -5.69
CA ARG A 317 -11.23 24.51 -5.87
C ARG A 317 -12.04 24.28 -4.59
N LEU A 318 -11.51 24.76 -3.47
CA LEU A 318 -12.10 24.57 -2.14
C LEU A 318 -13.52 25.15 -2.06
N ARG A 319 -13.81 26.18 -2.87
CA ARG A 319 -15.13 26.80 -2.93
C ARG A 319 -16.20 25.86 -3.51
N GLU A 320 -15.84 25.06 -4.51
CA GLU A 320 -16.77 24.13 -5.18
C GLU A 320 -17.19 22.95 -4.27
N ILE A 321 -16.39 22.62 -3.24
CA ILE A 321 -16.78 21.62 -2.23
C ILE A 321 -18.00 22.10 -1.40
N PHE A 322 -18.08 23.40 -1.16
CA PHE A 322 -19.11 24.02 -0.32
C PHE A 322 -20.33 24.47 -1.13
N ASP A 323 -20.38 24.16 -2.42
CA ASP A 323 -21.59 24.34 -3.22
C ASP A 323 -22.73 23.46 -2.69
N ALA A 324 -23.95 23.95 -2.85
CA ALA A 324 -25.15 23.36 -2.26
C ALA A 324 -25.32 21.87 -2.61
N SER A 325 -24.82 21.45 -3.78
CA SER A 325 -24.88 20.09 -4.31
C SER A 325 -24.03 19.08 -3.53
N TYR A 326 -22.85 19.48 -3.04
CA TYR A 326 -21.88 18.54 -2.43
C TYR A 326 -21.65 18.77 -0.93
N ARG A 327 -21.96 19.97 -0.41
CA ARG A 327 -21.70 20.37 0.98
C ARG A 327 -22.22 19.38 2.02
N ASN A 328 -23.46 18.88 1.85
CA ASN A 328 -24.06 17.95 2.82
C ASN A 328 -23.34 16.60 2.82
N ARG A 329 -22.95 16.08 1.65
CA ARG A 329 -22.21 14.82 1.52
C ARG A 329 -20.82 14.96 2.13
N PHE A 330 -20.15 16.07 1.84
CA PHE A 330 -18.87 16.42 2.43
C PHE A 330 -18.92 16.48 3.95
N ILE A 331 -19.86 17.22 4.54
CA ILE A 331 -20.00 17.33 6.00
C ILE A 331 -20.28 15.95 6.61
N LEU A 332 -21.15 15.15 6.00
CA LEU A 332 -21.45 13.80 6.49
C LEU A 332 -20.24 12.89 6.45
N LEU A 333 -19.50 12.83 5.33
CA LEU A 333 -18.32 12.00 5.18
C LEU A 333 -17.17 12.46 6.10
N ALA A 334 -16.94 13.77 6.20
CA ALA A 334 -15.97 14.34 7.13
C ALA A 334 -16.33 14.01 8.59
N ALA A 335 -17.61 14.10 8.97
CA ALA A 335 -18.08 13.74 10.31
C ALA A 335 -17.97 12.23 10.58
N ILE A 336 -18.34 11.37 9.62
CA ILE A 336 -18.17 9.91 9.71
C ILE A 336 -16.71 9.57 9.90
N GLY A 337 -15.81 10.11 9.07
CA GLY A 337 -14.40 9.80 9.17
C GLY A 337 -13.74 10.39 10.42
N PHE A 338 -14.16 11.57 10.89
CA PHE A 338 -13.77 12.11 12.20
C PHE A 338 -14.15 11.15 13.33
N LEU A 339 -15.43 10.75 13.40
CA LEU A 339 -15.93 9.84 14.44
C LEU A 339 -15.26 8.47 14.37
N THR A 340 -15.06 7.91 13.18
CA THR A 340 -14.35 6.64 13.02
C THR A 340 -12.89 6.74 13.45
N ASN A 341 -12.22 7.86 13.21
CA ASN A 341 -10.83 8.06 13.62
C ASN A 341 -10.66 8.31 15.13
N ILE A 342 -11.69 8.76 15.86
CA ILE A 342 -11.67 8.80 17.33
C ILE A 342 -11.38 7.41 17.92
N PHE A 343 -11.86 6.34 17.28
CA PHE A 343 -11.59 4.97 17.75
C PHE A 343 -10.43 4.29 17.02
N SER A 344 -10.36 4.45 15.69
CA SER A 344 -9.39 3.74 14.85
C SER A 344 -7.94 4.05 15.26
N ALA A 345 -7.64 5.32 15.56
CA ALA A 345 -6.28 5.74 15.91
C ALA A 345 -5.77 5.20 17.26
N PRO A 346 -6.49 5.35 18.40
CA PRO A 346 -6.07 4.73 19.65
C PRO A 346 -6.10 3.21 19.57
N SER A 347 -7.10 2.61 18.92
CA SER A 347 -7.14 1.16 18.69
C SER A 347 -5.87 0.68 17.98
N ALA A 348 -5.51 1.27 16.84
CA ALA A 348 -4.34 0.83 16.08
C ALA A 348 -3.00 1.08 16.77
N GLN A 349 -2.84 2.22 17.48
CA GLN A 349 -1.55 2.63 18.05
C GLN A 349 -1.30 2.12 19.47
N LEU A 350 -2.34 1.89 20.26
CA LEU A 350 -2.22 1.46 21.66
C LEU A 350 -2.52 -0.03 21.85
N THR A 351 -2.88 -0.78 20.80
CA THR A 351 -3.09 -2.24 20.88
C THR A 351 -1.88 -2.98 21.43
N ASN A 352 -0.65 -2.66 20.99
CA ASN A 352 0.54 -3.36 21.48
C ASN A 352 0.72 -3.12 22.99
N ARG A 353 0.50 -1.89 23.46
CA ARG A 353 0.55 -1.55 24.88
C ARG A 353 -0.56 -2.24 25.67
N TYR A 354 -1.79 -2.30 25.14
CA TYR A 354 -2.88 -3.07 25.74
C TYR A 354 -2.54 -4.56 25.89
N LEU A 355 -1.99 -5.20 24.85
CA LEU A 355 -1.61 -6.60 24.90
C LEU A 355 -0.44 -6.85 25.86
N ALA A 356 0.54 -5.94 25.93
CA ALA A 356 1.66 -6.02 26.85
C ALA A 356 1.21 -5.81 28.31
N ASP A 357 0.53 -4.70 28.62
CA ASP A 357 0.27 -4.30 30.00
C ASP A 357 -0.92 -5.06 30.61
N VAL A 358 -1.96 -5.35 29.84
CA VAL A 358 -3.18 -6.01 30.35
C VAL A 358 -3.11 -7.53 30.22
N HIS A 359 -2.59 -8.04 29.10
CA HIS A 359 -2.54 -9.49 28.83
C HIS A 359 -1.15 -10.09 29.03
N GLN A 360 -0.13 -9.29 29.36
CA GLN A 360 1.23 -9.75 29.64
C GLN A 360 1.84 -10.51 28.46
N PHE A 361 1.49 -10.10 27.23
CA PHE A 361 2.06 -10.67 26.02
C PHE A 361 3.48 -10.14 25.82
N SER A 362 4.42 -11.05 25.52
CA SER A 362 5.75 -10.68 25.02
C SER A 362 5.68 -10.04 23.64
N SER A 363 6.72 -9.35 23.20
CA SER A 363 6.76 -8.78 21.84
C SER A 363 6.61 -9.85 20.75
N SER A 364 7.13 -11.06 20.99
CA SER A 364 6.98 -12.20 20.08
C SER A 364 5.54 -12.72 20.03
N SER A 365 4.82 -12.80 21.16
CA SER A 365 3.43 -13.23 21.16
C SER A 365 2.50 -12.16 20.59
N ILE A 366 2.80 -10.86 20.78
CA ILE A 366 2.10 -9.77 20.09
C ILE A 366 2.29 -9.88 18.57
N ALA A 367 3.52 -10.11 18.09
CA ALA A 367 3.79 -10.27 16.68
C ALA A 367 3.03 -11.48 16.08
N ALA A 368 3.04 -12.62 16.78
CA ALA A 368 2.29 -13.81 16.38
C ALA A 368 0.77 -13.56 16.39
N PHE A 369 0.24 -12.95 17.47
CA PHE A 369 -1.16 -12.59 17.60
C PHE A 369 -1.61 -11.72 16.42
N ARG A 370 -0.91 -10.60 16.16
CA ARG A 370 -1.27 -9.69 15.07
C ARG A 370 -1.09 -10.32 13.70
N GLY A 371 -0.09 -11.18 13.51
CA GLY A 371 0.09 -11.94 12.27
C GLY A 371 -1.11 -12.85 11.98
N ILE A 372 -1.58 -13.57 13.00
CA ILE A 372 -2.70 -14.52 12.90
C ILE A 372 -4.04 -13.78 12.74
N THR A 373 -4.31 -12.76 13.56
CA THR A 373 -5.63 -12.10 13.59
C THR A 373 -5.79 -11.02 12.53
N ASN A 374 -4.71 -10.37 12.06
CA ASN A 374 -4.82 -9.30 11.07
C ASN A 374 -4.65 -9.79 9.62
N GLY A 375 -3.75 -10.75 9.39
CA GLY A 375 -3.28 -11.12 8.04
C GLY A 375 -4.39 -11.68 7.13
N VAL A 376 -4.55 -13.00 7.13
CA VAL A 376 -5.58 -13.69 6.32
C VAL A 376 -7.00 -13.18 6.59
N PRO A 377 -7.42 -12.91 7.85
CA PRO A 377 -8.75 -12.38 8.13
C PRO A 377 -9.03 -11.03 7.46
N GLY A 378 -8.05 -10.13 7.36
CA GLY A 378 -8.20 -8.86 6.64
C GLY A 378 -8.52 -9.06 5.16
N VAL A 379 -7.82 -9.99 4.50
CA VAL A 379 -8.08 -10.34 3.09
C VAL A 379 -9.50 -10.90 2.91
N ILE A 380 -9.93 -11.77 3.82
CA ILE A 380 -11.29 -12.33 3.81
C ILE A 380 -12.33 -11.20 3.92
N GLY A 381 -12.11 -10.22 4.80
CA GLY A 381 -12.99 -9.06 4.95
C GLY A 381 -13.15 -8.26 3.66
N ILE A 382 -12.04 -7.97 2.96
CA ILE A 382 -12.07 -7.25 1.67
C ILE A 382 -12.87 -8.03 0.61
N LEU A 383 -12.66 -9.36 0.51
CA LEU A 383 -13.37 -10.20 -0.45
C LEU A 383 -14.88 -10.28 -0.17
N ILE A 384 -15.25 -10.38 1.12
CA ILE A 384 -16.65 -10.38 1.54
C ILE A 384 -17.30 -9.03 1.20
N ALA A 385 -16.63 -7.92 1.51
CA ALA A 385 -17.17 -6.59 1.25
C ALA A 385 -17.39 -6.33 -0.25
N GLY A 386 -16.47 -6.72 -1.12
CA GLY A 386 -16.64 -6.57 -2.56
C GLY A 386 -17.91 -7.28 -3.06
N ARG A 387 -18.13 -8.54 -2.66
CA ARG A 387 -19.34 -9.28 -3.07
C ARG A 387 -20.62 -8.74 -2.45
N LEU A 388 -20.59 -8.35 -1.18
CA LEU A 388 -21.77 -7.85 -0.49
C LEU A 388 -22.18 -6.45 -0.95
N ALA A 389 -21.22 -5.56 -1.19
CA ALA A 389 -21.49 -4.21 -1.66
C ALA A 389 -22.15 -4.20 -3.05
N GLU A 390 -21.81 -5.18 -3.91
CA GLU A 390 -22.42 -5.36 -5.23
C GLU A 390 -23.79 -6.04 -5.20
N THR A 391 -24.09 -6.86 -4.19
CA THR A 391 -25.36 -7.63 -4.15
C THR A 391 -26.41 -7.03 -3.23
N ARG A 392 -25.98 -6.29 -2.19
CA ARG A 392 -26.87 -5.76 -1.14
C ARG A 392 -26.84 -4.24 -1.03
N GLY A 393 -26.02 -3.56 -1.81
CA GLY A 393 -25.82 -2.11 -1.72
C GLY A 393 -24.63 -1.73 -0.85
N ARG A 394 -24.01 -0.58 -1.14
CA ARG A 394 -22.84 -0.07 -0.40
C ARG A 394 -23.25 0.44 0.97
N ARG A 395 -24.35 1.20 1.07
CA ARG A 395 -24.80 1.82 2.33
C ARG A 395 -25.13 0.81 3.45
N PRO A 396 -25.97 -0.23 3.25
CA PRO A 396 -26.29 -1.18 4.31
C PRO A 396 -25.06 -1.99 4.73
N VAL A 397 -24.19 -2.34 3.78
CA VAL A 397 -22.94 -3.06 4.07
C VAL A 397 -22.00 -2.18 4.89
N ALA A 398 -21.87 -0.89 4.57
CA ALA A 398 -21.09 0.07 5.37
C ALA A 398 -21.62 0.20 6.81
N ILE A 399 -22.94 0.29 7.00
CA ILE A 399 -23.57 0.37 8.34
C ILE A 399 -23.27 -0.89 9.16
N VAL A 400 -23.57 -2.07 8.59
CA VAL A 400 -23.43 -3.35 9.31
C VAL A 400 -21.97 -3.64 9.62
N SER A 401 -21.08 -3.45 8.66
CA SER A 401 -19.64 -3.72 8.85
C SER A 401 -18.99 -2.75 9.84
N LEU A 402 -19.32 -1.44 9.79
CA LEU A 402 -18.80 -0.48 10.76
C LEU A 402 -19.34 -0.77 12.16
N PHE A 403 -20.65 -1.02 12.30
CA PHE A 403 -21.27 -1.32 13.59
C PHE A 403 -20.69 -2.59 14.20
N LEU A 404 -20.73 -3.71 13.45
CA LEU A 404 -20.24 -5.00 13.94
C LEU A 404 -18.73 -4.96 14.20
N GLY A 405 -17.94 -4.37 13.30
CA GLY A 405 -16.50 -4.24 13.47
C GLY A 405 -16.12 -3.40 14.68
N THR A 406 -16.87 -2.33 14.95
CA THR A 406 -16.68 -1.50 16.14
C THR A 406 -17.04 -2.27 17.41
N CYS A 407 -18.21 -2.93 17.47
CA CYS A 407 -18.63 -3.72 18.64
C CYS A 407 -17.64 -4.84 18.95
N LEU A 408 -17.16 -5.56 17.93
CA LEU A 408 -16.17 -6.64 18.09
C LEU A 408 -14.80 -6.09 18.52
N SER A 409 -14.39 -4.94 17.97
CA SER A 409 -13.15 -4.26 18.40
C SER A 409 -13.26 -3.78 19.84
N MET A 410 -14.39 -3.22 20.26
CA MET A 410 -14.64 -2.86 21.65
C MET A 410 -14.60 -4.10 22.55
N ALA A 411 -15.23 -5.20 22.14
CA ALA A 411 -15.17 -6.47 22.87
C ALA A 411 -13.74 -6.97 23.03
N PHE A 412 -12.89 -6.87 21.98
CA PHE A 412 -11.47 -7.21 22.06
C PHE A 412 -10.74 -6.46 23.19
N PHE A 413 -11.06 -5.19 23.44
CA PHE A 413 -10.47 -4.42 24.53
C PHE A 413 -11.07 -4.68 25.93
N LEU A 414 -12.08 -5.54 26.02
CA LEU A 414 -12.83 -5.81 27.25
C LEU A 414 -12.82 -7.29 27.67
N VAL A 415 -12.39 -8.20 26.79
CA VAL A 415 -12.40 -9.66 27.02
C VAL A 415 -10.98 -10.24 27.08
N SER A 416 -10.87 -11.46 27.60
CA SER A 416 -9.59 -12.18 27.78
C SER A 416 -9.66 -13.61 27.27
N GLY A 417 -8.51 -14.29 27.23
CA GLY A 417 -8.44 -15.71 26.86
C GLY A 417 -8.83 -15.98 25.40
N PRO A 418 -9.47 -17.11 25.07
CA PRO A 418 -9.84 -17.45 23.68
C PRO A 418 -10.78 -16.43 23.02
N LEU A 419 -11.64 -15.76 23.81
CA LEU A 419 -12.54 -14.74 23.30
C LEU A 419 -11.79 -13.51 22.74
N LEU A 420 -10.61 -13.20 23.28
CA LEU A 420 -9.74 -12.12 22.77
C LEU A 420 -9.37 -12.36 21.30
N TRP A 421 -8.97 -13.59 20.98
CA TRP A 421 -8.55 -14.00 19.63
C TRP A 421 -9.72 -14.00 18.65
N ILE A 422 -10.88 -14.52 19.08
CA ILE A 422 -12.10 -14.55 18.27
C ILE A 422 -12.59 -13.13 17.99
N ALA A 423 -12.68 -12.29 19.03
CA ALA A 423 -13.12 -10.90 18.90
C ALA A 423 -12.20 -10.11 17.97
N SER A 424 -10.87 -10.22 18.14
CA SER A 424 -9.89 -9.56 17.27
C SER A 424 -10.01 -10.01 15.81
N THR A 425 -10.10 -11.33 15.57
CA THR A 425 -10.19 -11.88 14.21
C THR A 425 -11.47 -11.40 13.49
N LEU A 426 -12.62 -11.50 14.15
CA LEU A 426 -13.89 -11.05 13.58
C LEU A 426 -13.94 -9.53 13.42
N ALA A 427 -13.35 -8.79 14.36
CA ALA A 427 -13.22 -7.34 14.28
C ALA A 427 -12.44 -6.91 13.03
N ILE A 428 -11.31 -7.56 12.73
CA ILE A 428 -10.51 -7.26 11.53
C ILE A 428 -11.29 -7.54 10.25
N ILE A 429 -12.00 -8.67 10.16
CA ILE A 429 -12.83 -9.00 8.98
C ILE A 429 -13.86 -7.89 8.73
N ALA A 430 -14.56 -7.47 9.79
CA ALA A 430 -15.59 -6.44 9.69
C ALA A 430 -15.00 -5.03 9.44
N ALA A 431 -13.86 -4.70 10.06
CA ALA A 431 -13.17 -3.42 9.86
C ALA A 431 -12.59 -3.29 8.43
N ALA A 432 -11.99 -4.35 7.91
CA ALA A 432 -11.51 -4.40 6.53
C ALA A 432 -12.68 -4.25 5.54
N SER A 433 -13.82 -4.88 5.83
CA SER A 433 -15.05 -4.72 5.06
C SER A 433 -15.54 -3.27 5.06
N SER A 434 -15.60 -2.65 6.24
CA SER A 434 -16.04 -1.26 6.42
C SER A 434 -15.13 -0.27 5.69
N THR A 435 -13.81 -0.46 5.78
CA THR A 435 -12.82 0.39 5.10
C THR A 435 -13.00 0.36 3.59
N LEU A 436 -13.20 -0.84 3.01
CA LEU A 436 -13.42 -0.97 1.56
C LEU A 436 -14.71 -0.27 1.14
N THR A 437 -15.84 -0.58 1.78
CA THR A 437 -17.15 -0.07 1.36
C THR A 437 -17.28 1.44 1.57
N ILE A 438 -16.78 1.98 2.68
CA ILE A 438 -16.78 3.45 2.90
C ILE A 438 -15.82 4.13 1.90
N GLY A 439 -14.66 3.51 1.62
CA GLY A 439 -13.71 4.03 0.64
C GLY A 439 -14.26 4.07 -0.79
N THR A 440 -15.04 3.06 -1.21
CA THR A 440 -15.73 3.09 -2.51
C THR A 440 -16.82 4.16 -2.55
N MET A 441 -17.59 4.31 -1.47
CA MET A 441 -18.61 5.36 -1.36
C MET A 441 -18.01 6.76 -1.44
N ASP A 442 -16.87 7.00 -0.78
CA ASP A 442 -16.13 8.26 -0.86
C ASP A 442 -15.71 8.58 -2.31
N ALA A 443 -15.19 7.58 -3.02
CA ALA A 443 -14.82 7.73 -4.42
C ALA A 443 -16.01 7.97 -5.35
N GLU A 444 -17.20 7.44 -5.06
CA GLU A 444 -18.40 7.58 -5.89
C GLU A 444 -19.19 8.88 -5.61
N MET A 445 -18.97 9.56 -4.47
CA MET A 445 -19.78 10.72 -4.07
C MET A 445 -19.34 12.06 -4.62
N PHE A 446 -18.10 12.16 -5.11
CA PHE A 446 -17.53 13.39 -5.64
C PHE A 446 -17.07 13.22 -7.08
N PRO A 447 -17.39 14.20 -7.95
CA PRO A 447 -16.88 14.20 -9.32
C PRO A 447 -15.36 14.33 -9.32
N THR A 448 -14.73 13.89 -10.40
CA THR A 448 -13.27 13.81 -10.51
C THR A 448 -12.58 15.15 -10.28
N GLU A 449 -13.21 16.28 -10.65
CA GLU A 449 -12.62 17.62 -10.47
C GLU A 449 -12.51 18.04 -8.99
N VAL A 450 -13.52 17.72 -8.18
CA VAL A 450 -13.63 18.18 -6.77
C VAL A 450 -13.05 17.16 -5.78
N ARG A 451 -12.94 15.88 -6.19
CA ARG A 451 -12.49 14.76 -5.35
C ARG A 451 -11.14 14.99 -4.68
N GLY A 452 -10.15 15.53 -5.42
CA GLY A 452 -8.82 15.80 -4.87
C GLY A 452 -8.85 16.82 -3.72
N SER A 453 -9.67 17.87 -3.86
CA SER A 453 -9.82 18.90 -2.83
C SER A 453 -10.63 18.39 -1.63
N SER A 454 -11.67 17.59 -1.87
CA SER A 454 -12.48 16.92 -0.84
C SER A 454 -11.61 16.02 0.04
N ASN A 455 -10.82 15.13 -0.58
CA ASN A 455 -9.95 14.19 0.14
C ASN A 455 -8.93 14.91 1.03
N GLY A 456 -8.38 16.05 0.57
CA GLY A 456 -7.45 16.86 1.37
C GLY A 456 -8.08 17.44 2.63
N LEU A 457 -9.33 17.93 2.53
CA LEU A 457 -10.05 18.50 3.68
C LEU A 457 -10.60 17.40 4.61
N MET A 458 -11.02 16.26 4.05
CA MET A 458 -11.42 15.07 4.83
C MET A 458 -10.26 14.52 5.64
N LEU A 459 -9.04 14.51 5.09
CA LEU A 459 -7.84 14.12 5.82
C LEU A 459 -7.65 14.97 7.09
N LEU A 460 -7.92 16.28 7.06
CA LEU A 460 -7.87 17.12 8.25
C LEU A 460 -8.89 16.70 9.30
N ALA A 461 -10.12 16.40 8.90
CA ALA A 461 -11.14 15.87 9.82
C ALA A 461 -10.70 14.53 10.44
N TYR A 462 -10.08 13.65 9.66
CA TYR A 462 -9.59 12.35 10.14
C TYR A 462 -8.46 12.53 11.16
N VAL A 463 -7.55 13.45 10.89
CA VAL A 463 -6.42 13.78 11.77
C VAL A 463 -6.91 14.35 13.09
N VAL A 464 -7.86 15.29 13.06
CA VAL A 464 -8.44 15.86 14.28
C VAL A 464 -9.19 14.79 15.08
N GLY A 465 -9.95 13.92 14.42
CA GLY A 465 -10.58 12.77 15.07
C GLY A 465 -9.56 11.83 15.73
N SER A 466 -8.48 11.52 15.02
CA SER A 466 -7.41 10.66 15.52
C SER A 466 -6.69 11.26 16.74
N ALA A 467 -6.40 12.56 16.72
CA ALA A 467 -5.76 13.26 17.83
C ALA A 467 -6.69 13.29 19.05
N SER A 468 -7.97 13.61 18.87
CA SER A 468 -8.98 13.57 19.93
C SER A 468 -9.10 12.18 20.55
N GLY A 469 -9.17 11.13 19.72
CA GLY A 469 -9.23 9.75 20.20
C GLY A 469 -8.03 9.32 21.05
N LEU A 470 -6.82 9.70 20.63
CA LEU A 470 -5.59 9.40 21.36
C LEU A 470 -5.51 10.15 22.70
N LEU A 471 -5.96 11.40 22.73
CA LEU A 471 -6.08 12.18 23.98
C LEU A 471 -7.10 11.56 24.92
N ILE A 472 -8.30 11.22 24.43
CA ILE A 472 -9.37 10.61 25.22
C ILE A 472 -8.90 9.27 25.80
N ALA A 473 -8.34 8.38 24.95
CA ALA A 473 -7.88 7.07 25.39
C ALA A 473 -6.73 7.16 26.41
N GLY A 474 -5.79 8.09 26.22
CA GLY A 474 -4.69 8.30 27.16
C GLY A 474 -5.13 8.93 28.47
N TRP A 475 -5.99 9.95 28.45
CA TRP A 475 -6.38 10.69 29.66
C TRP A 475 -7.42 9.94 30.49
N LEU A 476 -8.23 9.08 29.86
CA LEU A 476 -9.24 8.28 30.54
C LEU A 476 -8.76 6.87 30.91
N SER A 477 -7.51 6.50 30.63
CA SER A 477 -6.95 5.19 31.02
C SER A 477 -7.06 4.96 32.53
N ASP A 478 -6.60 5.91 33.33
CA ASP A 478 -6.53 5.75 34.79
C ASP A 478 -7.92 5.84 35.43
N PRO A 479 -8.77 6.85 35.10
CA PRO A 479 -10.13 6.94 35.64
C PRO A 479 -11.03 5.74 35.31
N LEU A 480 -10.82 5.09 34.15
CA LEU A 480 -11.60 3.92 33.74
C LEU A 480 -11.00 2.60 34.23
N GLY A 481 -9.84 2.63 34.89
CA GLY A 481 -9.17 1.45 35.42
C GLY A 481 -8.57 0.56 34.33
N GLY A 482 -7.96 1.17 33.30
CA GLY A 482 -7.15 0.51 32.28
C GLY A 482 -7.32 1.07 30.88
N ILE A 483 -6.23 1.05 30.11
CA ILE A 483 -6.16 1.54 28.73
C ILE A 483 -7.18 0.86 27.79
N GLY A 484 -7.49 -0.43 28.01
CA GLY A 484 -8.47 -1.17 27.21
C GLY A 484 -9.87 -0.55 27.28
N LYS A 485 -10.37 -0.24 28.48
CA LYS A 485 -11.69 0.39 28.67
C LYS A 485 -11.74 1.78 28.07
N ALA A 486 -10.66 2.55 28.17
CA ALA A 486 -10.56 3.88 27.57
C ALA A 486 -10.59 3.84 26.04
N ILE A 487 -9.88 2.89 25.42
CA ILE A 487 -9.96 2.65 23.98
C ILE A 487 -11.37 2.19 23.58
N ALA A 488 -11.96 1.23 24.32
CA ALA A 488 -13.31 0.74 24.04
C ALA A 488 -14.36 1.87 24.10
N LEU A 489 -14.24 2.80 25.05
CA LEU A 489 -15.12 3.97 25.16
C LEU A 489 -15.10 4.83 23.89
N CYS A 490 -13.93 5.01 23.28
CA CYS A 490 -13.80 5.73 22.01
C CYS A 490 -14.62 5.10 20.87
N GLY A 491 -14.93 3.80 20.97
CA GLY A 491 -15.78 3.06 20.04
C GLY A 491 -17.22 3.55 19.96
N ILE A 492 -17.71 4.29 20.96
CA ILE A 492 -19.06 4.91 20.89
C ILE A 492 -19.15 5.87 19.69
N ALA A 493 -18.07 6.58 19.34
CA ALA A 493 -18.06 7.52 18.22
C ALA A 493 -18.38 6.88 16.85
N PRO A 494 -17.67 5.83 16.39
CA PRO A 494 -18.06 5.14 15.16
C PRO A 494 -19.42 4.44 15.22
N LEU A 495 -19.90 4.01 16.40
CA LEU A 495 -21.29 3.50 16.52
C LEU A 495 -22.31 4.59 16.20
N ILE A 496 -22.09 5.82 16.68
CA ILE A 496 -22.92 6.98 16.32
C ILE A 496 -22.88 7.22 14.81
N ALA A 497 -21.69 7.15 14.19
CA ALA A 497 -21.55 7.30 12.75
C ALA A 497 -22.33 6.22 11.97
N ALA A 498 -22.18 4.94 12.36
CA ALA A 498 -22.85 3.81 11.73
C ALA A 498 -24.38 3.90 11.83
N VAL A 499 -24.89 4.25 13.01
CA VAL A 499 -26.33 4.29 13.28
C VAL A 499 -26.98 5.56 12.70
N PHE A 500 -26.37 6.73 12.86
CA PHE A 500 -27.06 7.99 12.58
C PHE A 500 -26.59 8.71 11.31
N LEU A 501 -25.32 8.58 10.91
CA LEU A 501 -24.76 9.38 9.82
C LEU A 501 -24.74 8.64 8.49
N ILE A 502 -24.29 7.38 8.45
CA ILE A 502 -24.20 6.62 7.20
C ILE A 502 -25.59 6.43 6.57
N ARG A 503 -26.65 6.33 7.37
CA ARG A 503 -28.04 6.25 6.87
C ARG A 503 -28.47 7.47 6.05
N LYS A 504 -27.84 8.63 6.28
CA LYS A 504 -28.11 9.89 5.56
C LYS A 504 -27.33 10.00 4.26
N LEU A 505 -26.37 9.11 4.02
CA LEU A 505 -25.67 9.06 2.74
C LEU A 505 -26.57 8.46 1.65
N PRO A 506 -26.43 8.93 0.40
CA PRO A 506 -27.09 8.30 -0.74
C PRO A 506 -26.58 6.87 -0.93
N GLU A 507 -27.42 6.00 -1.46
CA GLU A 507 -26.98 4.69 -1.96
C GLU A 507 -26.32 4.89 -3.33
N THR A 508 -25.15 4.31 -3.50
CA THR A 508 -24.35 4.45 -4.73
C THR A 508 -24.30 3.16 -5.54
N ALA A 509 -24.82 2.05 -5.01
CA ALA A 509 -24.88 0.78 -5.72
C ALA A 509 -25.82 0.87 -6.92
N HIS A 510 -25.32 0.42 -8.08
CA HIS A 510 -26.08 0.32 -9.33
C HIS A 510 -26.64 1.66 -9.85
N VAL A 511 -26.07 2.79 -9.42
CA VAL A 511 -26.37 4.12 -9.93
C VAL A 511 -25.18 4.61 -10.76
N GLY A 512 -25.43 5.23 -11.91
CA GLY A 512 -24.35 5.77 -12.76
C GLY A 512 -23.57 6.85 -12.03
N LEU A 513 -22.25 6.95 -12.27
CA LEU A 513 -21.41 7.98 -11.66
C LEU A 513 -21.91 9.39 -11.97
N ASP A 514 -22.46 9.61 -13.16
CA ASP A 514 -23.03 10.89 -13.57
C ASP A 514 -24.36 11.22 -12.87
N ASP A 515 -25.10 10.21 -12.41
CA ASP A 515 -26.33 10.39 -11.63
C ASP A 515 -26.03 10.66 -10.15
N VAL A 516 -24.98 10.03 -9.61
CA VAL A 516 -24.55 10.25 -8.21
C VAL A 516 -23.80 11.58 -8.11
N SER A 517 -22.82 11.80 -8.99
CA SER A 517 -21.92 12.95 -9.01
C SER A 517 -21.80 13.49 -10.44
N PRO A 518 -22.80 14.26 -10.92
CA PRO A 518 -22.75 14.84 -12.25
C PRO A 518 -21.49 15.66 -12.41
N SER A 519 -20.73 15.36 -13.47
CA SER A 519 -19.60 16.18 -13.89
C SER A 519 -20.14 17.38 -14.67
N GLU A 520 -19.58 18.57 -14.43
CA GLU A 520 -19.96 19.78 -15.16
C GLU A 520 -19.17 19.93 -16.49
N ILE A 521 -18.58 18.86 -17.00
CA ILE A 521 -17.75 18.84 -18.22
C ILE A 521 -18.46 18.11 -19.36
#